data_AF-A0A7V9RV76-F1
#
_entry.id   AF-A0A7V9RV76-F1
#
_cell.length_a   1.000
_cell.length_b   1.000
_cell.length_c   1.000
_cell.angle_alpha   90.00
_cell.angle_beta   90.00
_cell.angle_gamma   90.00
#
_symmetry.space_group_name_H-M   'P 1'
#
loop_
_entity.id
_entity.type
_entity.pdbx_description
1 polymer ?
#
loop_
_entity_poly.entity_id
_entity_poly.type
_entity_poly.pdbx_seq_one_letter_code
_entity_poly.pdbx_strand_id
1 'polypeptide(L)' 'MTSSSDLKFIIDVGGRIIEEWLKLQDFTVISIATINPEMTDSEILKLADKEKAIIITMDKDFGELVFKSHE' A
#
# COMPACT_ATOMS: atom_id res chain seq x y z
N MET A 1 -12.45 -1.27 25.49
CA MET A 1 -11.34 -0.81 24.65
C MET A 1 -11.74 -1.09 23.21
N THR A 2 -12.35 -0.11 22.57
CA THR A 2 -12.86 -0.24 21.19
C THR A 2 -11.67 -0.26 20.24
N SER A 3 -11.46 -1.41 19.58
CA SER A 3 -10.41 -1.68 18.60
C SER A 3 -10.41 -0.59 17.53
N SER A 4 -9.36 0.22 17.50
CA SER A 4 -9.20 1.28 16.50
C SER A 4 -8.79 0.60 15.20
N SER A 5 -9.80 0.26 14.37
CA SER A 5 -9.73 -0.09 12.95
C SER A 5 -8.42 -0.75 12.47
N ASP A 6 -8.47 -2.05 12.17
CA ASP A 6 -7.37 -2.87 11.59
C ASP A 6 -7.01 -2.45 10.15
N LEU A 7 -6.76 -1.17 9.91
CA LEU A 7 -6.33 -0.65 8.63
C LEU A 7 -4.89 -1.07 8.39
N LYS A 8 -4.68 -1.72 7.25
CA LYS A 8 -3.36 -2.05 6.73
C LYS A 8 -3.01 -1.11 5.60
N PHE A 9 -1.74 -0.73 5.52
CA PHE A 9 -1.22 0.10 4.46
C PHE A 9 -0.12 -0.64 3.71
N ILE A 10 -0.15 -0.54 2.38
CA ILE A 10 0.97 -0.90 1.52
C ILE A 10 1.63 0.39 1.06
N ILE A 11 2.93 0.50 1.29
CA ILE A 11 3.74 1.66 0.88
C ILE A 11 4.58 1.25 -0.32
N ASP A 12 4.33 1.93 -1.43
CA ASP A 12 5.14 1.83 -2.64
C ASP A 12 6.53 2.50 -2.43
N VAL A 13 7.46 2.24 -3.34
CA VAL A 13 8.83 2.75 -3.26
C VAL A 13 8.83 4.28 -3.17
N GLY A 14 9.61 4.82 -2.21
CA GLY A 14 9.73 6.28 -1.99
C GLY A 14 8.88 6.85 -0.86
N GLY A 15 7.98 6.08 -0.26
CA GLY A 15 7.09 6.52 0.84
C GLY A 15 7.65 6.46 2.27
N ARG A 16 8.98 6.45 2.47
CA ARG A 16 9.62 6.12 3.77
C ARG A 16 9.13 6.95 4.96
N ILE A 17 8.96 8.27 4.78
CA ILE A 17 8.51 9.16 5.87
C ILE A 17 7.08 8.79 6.31
N ILE A 18 6.22 8.43 5.35
CA ILE A 18 4.85 8.02 5.63
C ILE A 18 4.83 6.64 6.30
N GLU A 19 5.67 5.72 5.84
CA GLU A 19 5.85 4.41 6.46
C GLU A 19 6.22 4.54 7.94
N GLU A 20 7.24 5.35 8.26
CA GLU A 20 7.68 5.58 9.63
C GLU A 20 6.58 6.21 10.49
N TRP A 21 5.87 7.21 9.95
CA TRP A 21 4.76 7.86 10.66
C TRP A 21 3.60 6.89 10.95
N LEU A 22 3.18 6.07 9.99
CA LEU A 22 2.09 5.09 10.17
C LEU A 22 2.44 4.02 11.21
N LYS A 23 3.69 3.54 11.20
CA LYS A 23 4.18 2.60 12.23
C LYS A 23 4.16 3.22 13.62
N LEU A 24 4.50 4.51 13.75
CA LEU A 24 4.42 5.23 15.03
C LEU A 24 2.97 5.42 15.53
N GLN A 25 1.98 5.31 14.65
CA GLN A 25 0.56 5.34 15.01
C GLN A 25 -0.02 3.92 15.25
N ASP A 26 0.84 2.90 15.37
CA ASP A 26 0.47 1.49 15.55
C ASP A 26 -0.35 0.87 14.40
N PHE A 27 -0.27 1.43 13.18
CA PHE A 27 -0.86 0.79 12.01
C PHE A 27 0.00 -0.36 11.48
N THR A 28 -0.66 -1.32 10.83
CA THR A 28 0.04 -2.37 10.08
C THR A 28 0.52 -1.81 8.74
N VAL A 29 1.82 -1.90 8.48
CA VAL A 29 2.43 -1.37 7.26
C VAL A 29 3.24 -2.46 6.55
N ILE A 30 2.99 -2.59 5.25
CA ILE A 30 3.69 -3.49 4.32
C ILE A 30 4.51 -2.61 3.36
N SER A 31 5.83 -2.73 3.38
CA SER A 31 6.74 -1.92 2.55
C SER A 31 7.18 -2.71 1.32
N ILE A 32 6.79 -2.25 0.12
CA ILE A 32 7.17 -2.91 -1.15
C ILE A 32 8.70 -2.88 -1.33
N ALA A 33 9.34 -1.78 -0.93
CA ALA A 33 10.80 -1.66 -0.93
C ALA A 33 11.52 -2.73 -0.09
N THR A 34 10.84 -3.29 0.93
CA THR A 34 11.40 -4.35 1.78
C THR A 34 11.09 -5.76 1.25
N ILE A 35 9.92 -5.96 0.62
CA ILE A 35 9.50 -7.26 0.09
C ILE A 35 10.19 -7.54 -1.24
N ASN A 36 9.97 -6.67 -2.21
CA ASN A 36 10.56 -6.72 -3.54
C ASN A 36 10.31 -5.36 -4.23
N PRO A 37 11.35 -4.52 -4.39
CA PRO A 37 11.20 -3.20 -5.01
C PRO A 37 10.86 -3.24 -6.50
N GLU A 38 10.98 -4.41 -7.16
CA GLU A 38 10.65 -4.61 -8.57
C GLU A 38 9.22 -5.13 -8.79
N MET A 39 8.38 -5.16 -7.75
CA MET A 39 6.97 -5.53 -7.90
C MET A 39 6.27 -4.60 -8.88
N THR A 40 5.57 -5.20 -9.84
CA THR A 40 4.72 -4.47 -10.76
C THR A 40 3.46 -3.97 -10.06
N ASP A 41 2.86 -2.90 -10.58
CA ASP A 41 1.62 -2.35 -10.06
C ASP A 41 0.49 -3.40 -9.94
N SER A 42 0.42 -4.33 -10.90
CA SER A 42 -0.56 -5.44 -10.87
C SER A 42 -0.32 -6.40 -9.71
N GLU A 43 0.93 -6.65 -9.33
CA GLU A 43 1.27 -7.47 -8.17
C GLU A 43 0.97 -6.73 -6.87
N ILE A 44 1.25 -5.42 -6.82
CA ILE A 44 0.92 -4.55 -5.68
C ILE A 44 -0.60 -4.51 -5.46
N LEU A 45 -1.40 -4.35 -6.52
CA LEU A 45 -2.86 -4.38 -6.46
C LEU A 45 -3.40 -5.72 -5.94
N LYS A 46 -2.87 -6.84 -6.44
CA LYS A 46 -3.24 -8.19 -5.95
C LYS A 46 -2.89 -8.37 -4.48
N LEU A 47 -1.73 -7.89 -4.06
CA LEU A 47 -1.31 -7.93 -2.66
C LEU A 47 -2.26 -7.10 -1.78
N ALA A 48 -2.64 -5.90 -2.24
CA ALA A 48 -3.57 -5.03 -1.54
C ALA A 48 -4.95 -5.64 -1.37
N ASP A 49 -5.51 -6.25 -2.43
CA ASP A 49 -6.80 -6.93 -2.34
C ASP A 49 -6.74 -8.15 -1.40
N LYS A 50 -5.66 -8.94 -1.47
CA LYS A 50 -5.43 -10.08 -0.58
C LYS A 50 -5.35 -9.65 0.88
N GLU A 51 -4.59 -8.60 1.18
CA GLU A 51 -4.33 -8.14 2.54
C GLU A 51 -5.44 -7.22 3.09
N LYS A 52 -6.38 -6.81 2.23
CA LYS A 52 -7.38 -5.75 2.50
C LYS A 52 -6.70 -4.46 2.96
N ALA A 53 -5.67 -4.06 2.23
CA ALA A 53 -4.81 -2.92 2.53
C ALA A 53 -5.07 -1.73 1.61
N ILE A 54 -4.86 -0.53 2.15
CA ILE A 54 -4.85 0.72 1.40
C ILE A 54 -3.45 0.90 0.79
N ILE A 55 -3.37 1.16 -0.51
CA ILE A 55 -2.10 1.49 -1.18
C ILE A 55 -1.84 2.98 -1.04
N ILE A 56 -0.62 3.33 -0.64
CA ILE A 56 -0.08 4.68 -0.71
C ILE A 56 1.10 4.64 -1.68
N THR A 57 0.97 5.37 -2.79
CA THR A 57 2.01 5.48 -3.82
C THR A 57 2.23 6.94 -4.20
N MET A 58 3.43 7.23 -4.68
CA MET A 58 3.80 8.53 -5.28
C MET A 58 3.89 8.44 -6.81
N ASP A 59 3.67 7.26 -7.39
CA ASP A 59 3.64 7.07 -8.83
C ASP A 59 2.35 7.66 -9.41
N LYS A 60 2.51 8.67 -10.27
CA LYS A 60 1.41 9.38 -10.92
C LYS A 60 0.64 8.51 -11.93
N ASP A 61 1.26 7.46 -12.45
CA ASP A 61 0.70 6.61 -13.50
C ASP A 61 -0.04 5.38 -12.89
N PHE A 62 0.15 5.10 -11.61
CA PHE A 62 -0.49 3.98 -10.88
C PHE A 62 -2.03 4.03 -10.94
N GLY A 63 -2.59 5.24 -10.95
CA GLY A 63 -4.04 5.45 -11.02
C GLY A 63 -4.67 4.93 -12.31
N GLU A 64 -3.93 4.87 -13.43
CA GLU A 64 -4.47 4.39 -14.70
C GLU A 64 -4.93 2.93 -14.65
N LEU A 65 -4.31 2.11 -13.79
CA LEU A 65 -4.62 0.69 -13.66
C LEU A 65 -5.89 0.44 -12.86
N VAL A 66 -6.25 1.36 -11.96
CA VAL A 66 -7.48 1.28 -11.16
C VAL A 66 -8.72 1.56 -12.04
N PHE A 67 -8.59 2.41 -13.05
CA PHE A 67 -9.70 2.75 -13.96
C PHE A 67 -9.87 1.76 -15.12
N LYS A 68 -8.81 1.07 -15.56
CA LYS A 68 -8.86 0.12 -16.69
C LYS A 68 -9.56 -1.21 -16.41
N SER A 69 -10.04 -1.45 -15.19
CA SER A 69 -10.74 -2.70 -14.80
C SER A 69 -12.28 -2.58 -14.77
N HIS A 70 -12.85 -1.46 -15.24
CA HIS A 70 -14.29 -1.25 -15.43
C HIS A 70 -14.67 -1.15 -16.92
N GLU A 71 -14.33 -2.17 -17.72
CA GLU A 71 -14.99 -2.46 -19.01
C GLU A 71 -15.71 -3.82 -18.94
#